data_AF-A0A1Q2CF84-F1
#
_entry.id   AF-A0A1Q2CF84-F1
#
_cell.length_a   1.000
_cell.length_b   1.000
_cell.length_c   1.000
_cell.angle_alpha   90.00
_cell.angle_beta   90.00
_cell.angle_gamma   90.00
#
_symmetry.space_group_name_H-M   'P 1'
#
loop_
_entity.id
_entity.type
_entity.pdbx_description
1 polymer ?
#
loop_
_entity_poly.entity_id
_entity_poly.type
_entity_poly.pdbx_seq_one_letter_code
_entity_poly.pdbx_strand_id
1 'polypeptide(L)' 'MTTPTPRSAAPSDVRRVELVEAAMAALDDVDSLPLGEQADRLSEAQSVLAAVLNNDPGVSQLGIPGMGR' A
#
# COMPACT_ATOMS: atom_id res chain seq x y z
N MET A 1 22.94 -26.61 17.39
CA MET A 1 22.29 -26.15 16.15
C MET A 1 21.18 -25.19 16.54
N THR A 2 21.37 -23.89 16.37
CA THR A 2 20.33 -22.88 16.59
C THR A 2 19.53 -22.78 15.31
N THR A 3 18.34 -23.39 15.27
CA THR A 3 17.38 -23.18 14.18
C THR A 3 17.11 -21.68 14.10
N PRO A 4 17.43 -20.98 12.99
CA PRO A 4 17.05 -19.59 12.87
C PRO A 4 15.53 -19.57 12.83
N THR A 5 14.92 -18.95 13.84
CA THR A 5 13.50 -18.60 13.79
C THR A 5 13.28 -17.91 12.44
N PRO A 6 12.29 -18.32 11.64
CA PRO A 6 11.91 -17.54 10.46
C PRO A 6 11.81 -16.09 10.92
N ARG A 7 12.31 -15.15 10.12
CA ARG A 7 12.17 -13.71 10.36
C ARG A 7 10.67 -13.44 10.42
N SER A 8 10.06 -13.67 11.57
CA SER A 8 8.64 -13.48 11.85
C SER A 8 8.45 -12.03 11.50
N ALA A 9 7.74 -11.79 10.38
CA ALA A 9 7.72 -10.52 9.68
C ALA A 9 7.79 -9.37 10.68
N ALA A 10 8.85 -8.56 10.61
CA ALA A 10 8.97 -7.43 11.52
C ALA A 10 7.67 -6.60 11.39
N PRO A 11 7.18 -5.92 12.44
CA PRO A 11 5.92 -5.16 12.35
C PRO A 11 5.86 -4.22 11.13
N SER A 12 7.01 -3.70 10.68
CA SER A 12 7.18 -2.92 9.45
C SER A 12 6.91 -3.70 8.16
N ASP A 13 7.25 -4.98 8.11
CA ASP A 13 7.05 -5.85 6.96
C ASP A 13 5.56 -6.20 6.81
N VAL A 14 4.89 -6.52 7.91
CA VAL A 14 3.44 -6.74 7.96
C VAL A 14 2.70 -5.47 7.52
N ARG A 15 3.09 -4.32 8.04
CA ARG A 15 2.46 -3.04 7.69
C ARG A 15 2.61 -2.69 6.20
N ARG A 16 3.76 -3.02 5.60
CA ARG A 16 3.98 -2.83 4.15
C ARG A 16 3.09 -3.75 3.32
N VAL A 17 2.89 -5.00 3.75
CA VAL A 17 1.95 -5.92 3.08
C VAL A 17 0.52 -5.38 3.16
N GLU A 18 0.06 -4.94 4.34
CA GLU A 18 -1.28 -4.35 4.51
C GLU A 18 -1.50 -3.14 3.59
N LEU A 19 -0.50 -2.27 3.42
CA LEU A 19 -0.60 -1.11 2.55
C LEU A 19 -0.65 -1.48 1.07
N VAL A 20 0.09 -2.51 0.65
CA VAL A 20 -0.01 -3.04 -0.72
C VAL A 20 -1.38 -3.64 -0.95
N GLU A 21 -1.89 -4.45 -0.03
CA GLU A 21 -3.24 -5.04 -0.11
C GLU A 21 -4.31 -3.94 -0.21
N ALA A 22 -4.22 -2.91 0.62
CA ALA A 22 -5.15 -1.79 0.61
C ALA A 22 -5.07 -0.97 -0.69
N ALA A 23 -3.86 -0.71 -1.20
CA ALA A 23 -3.68 -0.03 -2.49
C ALA A 23 -4.25 -0.85 -3.66
N MET A 24 -4.08 -2.17 -3.66
CA MET A 24 -4.66 -3.05 -4.67
C MET A 24 -6.18 -3.13 -4.57
N ALA A 25 -6.73 -3.21 -3.36
CA ALA A 25 -8.18 -3.19 -3.13
C ALA A 25 -8.81 -1.86 -3.54
N ALA A 26 -8.10 -0.73 -3.39
CA ALA A 26 -8.59 0.58 -3.82
C ALA A 26 -8.65 0.75 -5.35
N LEU A 27 -8.00 -0.16 -6.10
CA LEU A 27 -8.06 -0.27 -7.55
C LEU A 27 -9.11 -1.28 -8.04
N ASP A 28 -9.78 -1.97 -7.12
CA ASP A 28 -10.92 -2.80 -7.47
C ASP A 28 -12.04 -1.89 -8.01
N ASP A 29 -12.71 -2.34 -9.08
CA ASP A 29 -13.72 -1.57 -9.81
C ASP A 29 -13.28 -0.19 -10.33
N VAL A 30 -11.98 0.11 -10.43
CA VAL A 30 -11.52 1.44 -10.89
C VAL A 30 -12.02 1.74 -12.31
N ASP A 31 -12.18 0.72 -13.15
CA ASP A 31 -12.68 0.83 -14.52
C ASP A 31 -14.15 1.30 -14.61
N SER A 32 -14.91 1.17 -13.52
CA SER A 32 -16.29 1.64 -13.41
C SER A 32 -16.42 3.14 -13.11
N LEU A 33 -15.32 3.79 -12.69
CA LEU A 33 -15.31 5.21 -12.29
C LEU A 33 -15.19 6.16 -13.50
N PRO A 34 -15.56 7.44 -13.37
CA PRO A 34 -15.22 8.47 -14.37
C PRO A 34 -13.71 8.59 -14.56
N LEU A 35 -13.25 8.86 -15.79
CA LEU A 35 -11.81 8.92 -16.15
C LEU A 35 -10.95 9.79 -15.21
N GLY A 36 -11.48 10.91 -14.70
CA GLY A 36 -10.78 11.75 -13.74
C GLY A 36 -10.51 11.01 -12.42
N GLU A 37 -11.54 10.37 -11.88
CA GLU A 37 -11.45 9.57 -10.66
C GLU A 37 -10.57 8.32 -10.86
N GLN A 38 -10.58 7.73 -12.06
CA GLN A 38 -9.65 6.65 -12.41
C GLN A 38 -8.19 7.10 -12.30
N ALA A 39 -7.87 8.25 -12.89
CA ALA A 39 -6.52 8.80 -12.87
C ALA A 39 -6.08 9.14 -11.45
N ASP A 40 -6.98 9.71 -10.64
CA ASP A 40 -6.71 10.05 -9.24
C ASP A 40 -6.43 8.78 -8.40
N ARG A 41 -7.25 7.74 -8.53
CA ARG A 41 -7.07 6.45 -7.83
C ARG A 41 -5.78 5.75 -8.23
N LEU A 42 -5.46 5.74 -9.53
CA LEU A 42 -4.22 5.14 -10.03
C LEU A 42 -2.98 5.90 -9.53
N SER A 43 -3.03 7.23 -9.50
CA SER A 43 -1.95 8.08 -9.00
C SER A 43 -1.71 7.88 -7.50
N GLU A 44 -2.79 7.76 -6.72
CA GLU A 44 -2.72 7.49 -5.29
C GLU A 44 -2.11 6.10 -5.01
N ALA A 45 -2.61 5.06 -5.66
CA ALA A 45 -2.08 3.71 -5.52
C ALA A 45 -0.60 3.62 -5.95
N GLN A 46 -0.22 4.27 -7.06
CA GLN A 46 1.17 4.36 -7.50
C GLN A 46 2.05 4.99 -6.43
N SER A 47 1.59 6.07 -5.81
CA SER A 47 2.34 6.79 -4.77
C SER A 47 2.58 5.91 -3.54
N VAL A 48 1.57 5.16 -3.09
CA VAL A 48 1.69 4.21 -1.97
C VAL A 48 2.67 3.09 -2.31
N LEU A 49 2.53 2.47 -3.48
CA LEU A 49 3.38 1.37 -3.91
C LEU A 49 4.84 1.81 -4.07
N ALA A 50 5.07 3.00 -4.64
CA ALA A 50 6.41 3.58 -4.76
C ALA A 50 7.03 3.82 -3.39
N ALA A 51 6.28 4.37 -2.44
CA ALA A 51 6.77 4.62 -1.09
C ALA A 51 7.10 3.32 -0.34
N VAL A 52 6.26 2.27 -0.47
CA VAL A 52 6.51 0.93 0.09
C VAL A 52 7.80 0.31 -0.48
N LEU A 53 8.00 0.37 -1.81
CA LEU A 53 9.19 -0.16 -2.47
C LEU A 53 10.47 0.59 -2.06
N ASN A 54 10.37 1.90 -1.87
CA ASN A 54 11.48 2.74 -1.43
C ASN A 54 11.78 2.62 0.08
N ASN A 55 11.01 1.81 0.83
CA ASN A 55 11.09 1.73 2.30
C ASN A 55 11.00 3.11 2.96
N ASP A 56 10.19 4.01 2.39
CA ASP A 56 10.09 5.37 2.90
C ASP A 56 9.50 5.33 4.33
N PRO A 57 10.19 5.89 5.35
CA PRO A 57 9.70 5.90 6.73
C PRO A 57 8.36 6.65 6.89
N GLY A 58 8.00 7.52 5.95
CA GLY A 58 6.71 8.22 5.88
C GLY A 58 5.54 7.34 5.43
N VAL A 59 5.78 6.12 4.93
CA VAL A 59 4.74 5.16 4.50
C VAL A 59 3.77 4.80 5.61
N SER A 60 4.26 4.75 6.85
CA SER A 60 3.40 4.50 8.02
C SER A 60 2.41 5.64 8.30
N GLN A 61 2.65 6.83 7.72
CA GLN A 61 1.81 8.03 7.82
C GLN A 61 0.96 8.26 6.56
N LEU A 62 1.22 7.54 5.46
CA LEU A 62 0.33 7.53 4.31
C LEU A 62 -0.96 6.80 4.69
N GLY A 63 -2.10 7.49 4.54
CA GLY A 63 -3.42 6.90 4.72
C GLY A 63 -3.69 5.81 3.69
N ILE A 64 -4.66 4.95 3.99
CA ILE A 64 -5.16 3.97 3.02
C ILE A 64 -5.85 4.73 1.88
N PRO A 65 -5.51 4.45 0.61
CA PRO A 65 -6.19 5.04 -0.54
C PRO A 65 -7.70 4.84 -0.47
N GLY A 66 -8.47 5.90 -0.71
CA GLY A 66 -9.94 5.86 -0.64
C GLY A 66 -10.57 6.04 0.76
N MET A 67 -9.77 6.15 1.83
CA MET A 67 -10.22 6.76 3.09
C MET A 67 -9.93 8.26 3.01
N GLY A 68 -10.96 9.04 2.65
CA GLY A 68 -10.85 10.50 2.53
C GLY A 68 -10.14 11.13 3.74
N ARG A 69 -9.30 12.12 3.44
CA ARG A 69 -8.88 13.11 4.44
C ARG A 69 -10.03 14.06 4.75
#